data_AF-A0A961RCT9-F1
#
_entry.id   AF-A0A961RCT9-F1
#
_cell.length_a   1.000
_cell.length_b   1.000
_cell.length_c   1.000
_cell.angle_alpha   90.00
_cell.angle_beta   90.00
_cell.angle_gamma   90.00
#
_symmetry.space_group_name_H-M   'P 1'
#
loop_
_entity.id
_entity.type
_entity.pdbx_description
1 polymer ?
#
loop_
_entity_poly.entity_id
_entity_poly.type
_entity_poly.pdbx_seq_one_letter_code
_entity_poly.pdbx_strand_id
1 'polypeptide(L)' 'RKKGYFPVPQLKYIEGEFLTMVRDALSSQKARQRGLFRQEWLDHLMADPSAHITPLRGSELWQAALLEMWLQAHDI' A
#
# COMPACT_ATOMS: atom_id res chain seq x y z
N ARG A 1 4.14 -27.78 9.80
CA ARG A 1 3.99 -26.46 9.12
C ARG A 1 5.00 -25.50 9.73
N LYS A 2 5.94 -24.94 8.94
CA LYS A 2 6.74 -23.79 9.41
C LYS A 2 5.76 -22.67 9.73
N LYS A 3 5.84 -22.08 10.94
CA LYS A 3 5.13 -20.82 11.25
C LYS A 3 5.49 -19.85 10.14
N GLY A 4 4.48 -19.34 9.42
CA GLY A 4 4.65 -18.32 8.39
C GLY A 4 5.30 -17.12 9.05
N TYR A 5 6.61 -17.00 8.89
CA TYR A 5 7.37 -15.87 9.38
C TYR A 5 6.94 -14.71 8.49
N PHE A 6 6.16 -13.77 9.03
CA PHE A 6 5.78 -12.56 8.32
C PHE A 6 7.01 -11.65 8.33
N PRO A 7 7.68 -11.45 7.19
CA PRO A 7 8.91 -10.69 7.15
C PRO A 7 8.61 -9.20 7.35
N VAL A 8 8.68 -8.77 8.61
CA VAL A 8 8.56 -7.38 9.06
C VAL A 8 9.46 -6.37 8.30
N PRO A 9 10.64 -6.72 7.73
CA PRO A 9 11.47 -5.76 6.99
C PRO A 9 10.86 -5.27 5.67
N GLN A 10 10.06 -6.09 4.98
CA GLN A 10 9.49 -5.77 3.67
C GLN A 10 8.27 -4.85 3.73
N LEU A 11 7.66 -4.74 4.91
CA LEU A 11 6.61 -3.74 5.19
C LEU A 11 7.18 -2.33 5.40
N LYS A 12 8.49 -2.25 5.69
CA LYS A 12 9.17 -0.99 5.96
C LYS A 12 9.67 -0.32 4.68
N TYR A 13 10.06 -1.12 3.70
CA TYR A 13 10.49 -0.65 2.38
C TYR A 13 9.58 -1.29 1.35
N ILE A 14 8.54 -0.56 0.94
CA ILE A 14 7.72 -0.98 -0.19
C ILE A 14 8.58 -0.80 -1.44
N GLU A 15 9.22 -1.88 -1.85
CA GLU A 15 10.08 -1.94 -3.03
C GLU A 15 9.77 -3.20 -3.84
N GLY A 16 10.09 -3.16 -5.14
CA GLY A 16 9.92 -4.30 -6.04
C GLY A 16 8.47 -4.77 -6.20
N GLU A 17 8.23 -6.07 -5.98
CA GLU A 17 6.92 -6.70 -6.17
C GLU A 17 5.84 -6.14 -5.24
N PHE A 18 6.21 -5.74 -4.02
CA PHE A 18 5.25 -5.14 -3.08
C PHE A 18 4.79 -3.76 -3.54
N LEU A 19 5.68 -2.95 -4.11
CA LEU A 19 5.32 -1.65 -4.69
C LEU A 19 4.36 -1.81 -5.86
N THR A 20 4.61 -2.82 -6.70
CA THR A 20 3.76 -3.15 -7.84
C THR A 20 2.37 -3.59 -7.35
N MET A 21 2.31 -4.51 -6.38
CA MET A 21 1.07 -4.98 -5.79
C MET A 21 0.25 -3.84 -5.15
N VAL A 22 0.92 -2.94 -4.44
CA VAL A 22 0.30 -1.77 -3.82
C VAL A 22 -0.22 -0.79 -4.88
N ARG A 23 0.57 -0.54 -5.92
CA ARG A 23 0.16 0.27 -7.07
C ARG A 23 -1.06 -0.32 -7.75
N ASP A 24 -1.10 -1.62 -7.98
CA ASP A 24 -2.23 -2.28 -8.63
C ASP A 24 -3.50 -2.21 -7.76
N ALA A 25 -3.38 -2.45 -6.45
CA ALA A 25 -4.52 -2.36 -5.54
C ALA A 25 -5.13 -0.95 -5.53
N LEU A 26 -4.28 0.08 -5.41
CA LEU A 26 -4.71 1.48 -5.32
C LEU A 26 -5.10 2.11 -6.67
N SER A 27 -4.59 1.60 -7.78
CA SER A 27 -4.95 2.05 -9.13
C SER A 27 -6.15 1.30 -9.72
N SER A 28 -6.65 0.27 -9.01
CA SER A 28 -7.79 -0.52 -9.43
C SER A 28 -9.04 0.34 -9.67
N GLN A 29 -9.91 -0.12 -10.57
CA GLN A 29 -11.16 0.57 -10.87
C GLN A 29 -12.04 0.73 -9.61
N LYS A 30 -12.05 -0.26 -8.71
CA LYS A 30 -12.78 -0.19 -7.43
C LYS A 30 -12.26 0.97 -6.57
N ALA A 31 -10.93 1.08 -6.40
CA ALA A 31 -10.31 2.18 -5.65
C ALA A 31 -10.67 3.55 -6.23
N ARG A 32 -10.62 3.68 -7.56
CA ARG A 32 -10.97 4.91 -8.28
C ARG A 32 -12.45 5.28 -8.12
N GLN A 33 -13.35 4.31 -8.21
CA GLN A 33 -14.79 4.52 -8.04
C GLN A 33 -15.15 4.93 -6.62
N ARG A 34 -14.43 4.42 -5.61
CA ARG A 34 -14.61 4.81 -4.21
C ARG A 34 -14.22 6.26 -3.93
N GLY A 35 -13.24 6.80 -4.66
CA GLY A 35 -12.78 8.18 -4.49
C GLY A 35 -12.16 8.48 -3.11
N LEU A 36 -11.75 7.45 -2.36
CA LEU A 36 -11.19 7.57 -1.00
C LEU A 36 -9.76 8.11 -0.98
N PHE A 37 -9.01 7.90 -2.06
CA PHE A 37 -7.62 8.31 -2.15
C PHE A 37 -7.45 9.38 -3.23
N ARG A 38 -6.71 10.45 -2.90
CA ARG A 38 -6.27 11.45 -3.88
C ARG A 38 -5.17 10.83 -4.75
N GLN A 39 -5.43 10.64 -6.05
CA GLN A 39 -4.47 10.02 -6.96
C GLN A 39 -3.14 10.78 -7.00
N GLU A 40 -3.19 12.11 -7.06
CA GLU A 40 -1.99 12.95 -7.00
C GLU A 40 -1.14 12.68 -5.75
N TRP A 41 -1.79 12.46 -4.61
CA TRP A 41 -1.09 12.12 -3.36
C TRP A 41 -0.46 10.73 -3.41
N LEU A 42 -1.18 9.75 -3.97
CA LEU A 42 -0.64 8.41 -4.17
C LEU A 42 0.54 8.41 -5.13
N ASP A 43 0.48 9.18 -6.21
CA ASP A 43 1.57 9.31 -7.17
C ASP A 43 2.80 9.95 -6.52
N HIS A 44 2.61 10.97 -5.67
CA HIS A 44 3.69 11.53 -4.86
C HIS A 44 4.31 10.51 -3.90
N LEU A 45 3.48 9.73 -3.19
CA LEU A 45 3.94 8.68 -2.28
C LEU A 45 4.68 7.56 -3.03
N MET A 46 4.25 7.23 -4.25
CA MET A 46 4.88 6.22 -5.10
C MET A 46 6.16 6.71 -5.78
N ALA A 47 6.31 8.04 -5.97
CA ALA A 47 7.51 8.65 -6.53
C ALA A 47 8.66 8.66 -5.51
N ASP A 48 8.38 8.79 -4.22
CA ASP A 48 9.37 8.70 -3.16
C ASP A 48 8.84 7.94 -1.91
N PRO A 49 8.69 6.61 -2.01
CA PRO A 49 8.18 5.79 -0.90
C PRO A 49 9.13 5.77 0.31
N SER A 50 10.42 6.06 0.09
CA SER A 50 11.46 6.12 1.12
C SER A 50 11.41 7.40 1.97
N ALA A 51 11.03 8.54 1.38
CA ALA A 51 10.89 9.80 2.12
C ALA A 51 9.60 9.86 2.97
N HIS A 52 8.59 9.06 2.63
CA HIS A 52 7.29 9.02 3.31
C HIS A 52 7.18 7.86 4.31
N ILE A 53 8.29 7.57 4.98
CA ILE A 53 8.31 6.64 6.11
C ILE A 53 7.98 7.43 7.38
N THR A 54 6.88 7.05 8.02
CA THR A 54 6.46 7.66 9.30
C THR A 54 7.53 7.49 10.38
N PRO A 55 7.56 8.33 11.44
CA PRO A 55 8.51 8.21 12.55
C PRO A 55 8.52 6.83 13.22
N LEU A 56 7.39 6.11 13.12
CA LEU A 56 7.21 4.75 13.59
C LEU A 56 7.74 3.67 12.63
N ARG A 57 8.47 4.07 11.57
CA ARG A 57 9.02 3.19 10.53
C ARG A 57 7.96 2.44 9.71
N GLY A 58 6.73 2.95 9.65
CA GLY A 58 5.68 2.43 8.78
C GLY A 58 5.57 3.25 7.50
N SER A 59 5.34 2.59 6.36
CA SER A 59 5.05 3.28 5.10
C SER A 59 3.59 3.71 5.05
N GLU A 60 3.31 5.01 4.84
CA GLU A 60 1.94 5.52 4.67
C GLU A 60 1.26 4.88 3.45
N LEU A 61 2.04 4.64 2.40
CA LEU A 61 1.61 3.94 1.20
C LEU A 61 1.12 2.52 1.52
N TRP A 62 1.76 1.82 2.47
CA TRP A 62 1.30 0.52 2.93
C TRP A 62 -0.07 0.60 3.61
N GLN A 63 -0.29 1.62 4.44
CA GLN A 63 -1.55 1.77 5.17
C GLN A 63 -2.71 2.03 4.20
N ALA A 64 -2.51 2.88 3.19
CA ALA A 64 -3.50 3.13 2.15
C ALA A 64 -3.80 1.84 1.36
N ALA A 65 -2.76 1.12 0.94
CA ALA A 65 -2.91 -0.11 0.19
C ALA A 65 -3.62 -1.21 0.99
N LEU A 66 -3.26 -1.37 2.26
CA LEU A 66 -3.86 -2.37 3.15
C LEU A 66 -5.35 -2.09 3.37
N LEU A 67 -5.72 -0.82 3.54
CA LEU A 67 -7.12 -0.41 3.63
C LEU A 67 -7.86 -0.75 2.33
N GLU A 68 -7.31 -0.40 1.18
CA GLU A 68 -7.95 -0.67 -0.11
C GLU A 68 -8.08 -2.18 -0.39
N MET A 69 -7.03 -2.96 -0.10
CA MET A 69 -7.07 -4.42 -0.21
C MET A 69 -8.14 -5.02 0.70
N TRP A 70 -8.30 -4.51 1.92
CA TRP A 70 -9.36 -4.93 2.83
C TRP A 70 -10.74 -4.62 2.27
N LEU A 71 -10.95 -3.39 1.76
CA LEU A 71 -12.21 -2.99 1.13
C LEU A 71 -12.56 -3.86 -0.09
N GLN A 72 -11.56 -4.18 -0.92
CA GLN A 72 -11.73 -5.09 -2.05
C GLN A 72 -12.05 -6.52 -1.63
N ALA A 73 -11.39 -7.03 -0.59
CA ALA A 73 -11.62 -8.38 -0.07
C ALA A 73 -13.03 -8.54 0.53
N HIS A 74 -13.59 -7.46 1.06
CA HIS A 74 -14.95 -7.44 1.63
C HIS A 74 -16.03 -6.99 0.63
N ASP A 75 -15.67 -6.72 -0.62
CA ASP A 75 -16.56 -6.25 -1.70
C ASP A 75 -17.42 -5.03 -1.29
N ILE A 76 -16.81 -4.10 -0.53
CA ILE A 76 -17.46 -2.85 -0.06
C ILE A 76 -17.51 -1.84 -1.22
#